data_AF-A0A437A0Q5-F1
#
_entry.id   AF-A0A437A0Q5-F1
#
_cell.length_a   1.000
_cell.length_b   1.000
_cell.length_c   1.000
_cell.angle_alpha   90.00
_cell.angle_beta   90.00
_cell.angle_gamma   90.00
#
_symmetry.space_group_name_H-M   'P 1'
#
loop_
_entity.id
_entity.type
_entity.pdbx_description
1 polymer ?
#
loop_
_entity_poly.entity_id
_entity_poly.type
_entity_poly.pdbx_seq_one_letter_code
_entity_poly.pdbx_strand_id
1 'polypeptide(L)'
;MQSLQTPESLALQTLSSLSLRLSRIEHALVGTSLLNPQNTSTPLSLHAAKINHRDHSIRARLSALEAALARLANHSKPVHDLLSLHALYPEIFIDILPSSQSPPSGGLTVEEKASIVLSAAPQVQGVTSQLVSLRDISVPEVDVSIKLIELQPRIDKLVVMQEVQGREMAELRRRSLKVLERWYEVGVEGVNECFAEWDERVGKCDRVVRRREVEMKGDGNESGSGSGEEEG
;
A
#
# COMPACT_ATOMS: atom_id res chain seq x y z
N MET A 1 21.93 28.10 51.79
CA MET A 1 22.84 27.09 52.39
C MET A 1 23.15 26.05 51.31
N GLN A 2 24.16 26.29 50.49
CA GLN A 2 24.58 25.38 49.43
C GLN A 2 25.39 24.26 50.07
N SER A 3 24.85 23.04 50.09
CA SER A 3 25.55 21.87 50.60
C SER A 3 26.85 21.70 49.81
N LEU A 4 27.99 21.65 50.52
CA LEU A 4 29.25 21.19 49.96
C LEU A 4 29.06 19.74 49.50
N GLN A 5 28.75 19.57 48.21
CA GLN A 5 28.81 18.27 47.56
C GLN A 5 30.28 17.85 47.58
N THR A 6 30.58 16.80 48.33
CA THR A 6 31.91 16.18 48.27
C THR A 6 32.18 15.74 46.84
N PRO A 7 33.43 15.86 46.35
CA PRO A 7 33.77 15.52 44.97
C PRO A 7 33.42 14.07 44.62
N GLU A 8 33.46 13.18 45.62
CA GLU A 8 33.04 11.77 45.47
C GLU A 8 31.54 11.61 45.21
N SER A 9 30.68 12.41 45.85
CA SER A 9 29.24 12.38 45.64
C SER A 9 28.87 12.84 44.22
N LEU A 10 29.53 13.90 43.73
CA LEU A 10 29.39 14.36 42.33
C LEU A 10 29.90 13.32 41.33
N ALA A 11 31.04 12.68 41.61
CA ALA A 11 31.57 11.62 40.77
C ALA A 11 30.61 10.43 40.66
N LEU A 12 29.97 10.03 41.76
CA LEU A 12 28.99 8.94 41.77
C LEU A 12 27.70 9.33 41.03
N GLN A 13 27.25 10.58 41.14
CA GLN A 13 26.06 11.09 40.44
C GLN A 13 26.28 11.23 38.93
N THR A 14 27.46 11.71 38.51
CA THR A 14 27.81 11.79 37.09
C THR A 14 27.94 10.39 36.49
N LEU A 15 28.56 9.46 37.20
CA LEU A 15 28.68 8.07 36.76
C LEU A 15 27.32 7.39 36.63
N SER A 16 26.41 7.57 37.60
CA SER A 16 25.05 7.03 37.48
C SER A 16 24.30 7.61 36.28
N SER A 17 24.43 8.91 36.02
CA SER A 17 23.88 9.55 34.82
C SER A 17 24.44 8.96 33.53
N LEU A 18 25.76 8.75 33.45
CA LEU A 18 26.41 8.13 32.29
C LEU A 18 25.92 6.69 32.07
N SER A 19 25.79 5.90 33.15
CA SER A 19 25.28 4.53 33.05
C SER A 19 23.85 4.47 32.53
N LEU A 20 22.99 5.40 32.97
CA LEU A 20 21.61 5.50 32.52
C LEU A 20 21.51 5.95 31.05
N ARG A 21 22.37 6.88 30.64
CA ARG A 21 22.46 7.32 29.24
C ARG A 21 22.91 6.19 28.32
N LEU A 22 23.95 5.44 28.71
CA LEU A 22 24.41 4.28 27.93
C LEU A 22 23.30 3.24 27.77
N SER A 23 22.57 2.94 28.85
CA SER A 23 21.42 2.02 28.82
C SER A 23 20.30 2.51 27.90
N ARG A 24 20.05 3.82 27.84
CA ARG A 24 19.05 4.39 26.94
C ARG A 24 19.48 4.30 25.47
N ILE A 25 20.77 4.51 25.18
CA ILE A 25 21.32 4.37 23.82
C ILE A 25 21.23 2.91 23.37
N GLU A 26 21.62 1.98 24.23
CA GLU A 26 21.46 0.54 23.97
C GLU A 26 19.99 0.19 23.70
N HIS A 27 19.07 0.65 24.53
CA HIS A 27 17.64 0.42 24.34
C HIS A 27 17.12 0.99 23.02
N ALA A 28 17.54 2.19 22.64
CA ALA A 28 17.14 2.83 21.39
C ALA A 28 17.70 2.10 20.16
N LEU A 29 18.87 1.48 20.28
CA LEU A 29 19.58 0.87 19.18
C LEU A 29 19.25 -0.61 18.98
N VAL A 30 19.01 -1.33 20.07
CA VAL A 30 18.69 -2.77 20.08
C VAL A 30 17.17 -3.00 20.07
N GLY A 31 16.39 -2.05 20.60
CA GLY A 31 14.93 -2.17 20.73
C GLY A 31 14.53 -3.14 21.85
N THR A 32 13.80 -2.62 22.85
CA THR A 32 12.99 -3.36 23.86
C THR A 32 13.47 -4.76 24.27
N SER A 33 14.49 -4.87 25.13
CA SER A 33 14.78 -6.09 25.90
C SER A 33 14.38 -5.98 27.38
N LEU A 34 13.36 -5.18 27.71
CA LEU A 34 12.92 -4.99 29.10
C LEU A 34 11.53 -5.52 29.44
N LEU A 35 10.92 -6.35 28.58
CA LEU A 35 9.59 -6.92 28.89
C LEU A 35 9.45 -8.44 28.72
N ASN A 36 10.52 -9.19 28.41
CA ASN A 36 10.42 -10.66 28.40
C ASN A 36 11.28 -11.30 29.50
N PRO A 37 10.71 -11.65 30.67
CA PRO A 37 11.39 -12.44 31.69
C PRO A 37 11.59 -13.92 31.32
N GLN A 38 11.31 -14.36 30.08
CA GLN A 38 11.32 -15.77 29.69
C GLN A 38 12.26 -16.16 28.53
N ASN A 39 13.14 -15.28 28.04
CA ASN A 39 14.16 -15.68 27.06
C ASN A 39 15.57 -15.48 27.60
N THR A 40 15.99 -16.42 28.45
CA THR A 40 17.35 -16.54 29.00
C THR A 40 18.32 -17.21 28.03
N SER A 41 18.08 -17.12 26.71
CA SER A 41 18.86 -17.88 25.71
C SER A 41 19.29 -17.07 24.47
N THR A 42 19.30 -15.74 24.55
CA THR A 42 20.15 -14.92 23.68
C THR A 42 21.32 -14.37 24.51
N PRO A 43 22.58 -14.41 24.04
CA PRO A 43 23.75 -14.01 24.82
C PRO A 43 23.86 -12.49 25.03
N LEU A 44 22.73 -11.77 25.00
CA LEU A 44 22.67 -10.30 24.87
C LEU A 44 21.66 -9.64 25.82
N SER A 45 21.25 -10.29 26.92
CA SER A 45 20.65 -9.54 28.03
C SER A 45 21.75 -8.88 28.86
N LEU A 46 22.13 -7.66 28.47
CA LEU A 46 23.17 -6.84 29.09
C LEU A 46 22.78 -6.31 30.49
N HIS A 47 21.76 -6.91 31.13
CA HIS A 47 21.38 -6.65 32.52
C HIS A 47 22.18 -7.50 33.53
N ALA A 48 23.11 -8.36 33.08
CA ALA A 48 23.95 -9.18 33.95
C ALA A 48 25.22 -8.48 34.47
N ALA A 49 25.53 -7.27 34.02
CA ALA A 49 26.33 -6.36 34.83
C ALA A 49 25.37 -5.58 35.73
N LYS A 50 24.79 -6.30 36.69
CA LYS A 50 24.30 -5.70 37.93
C LYS A 50 25.52 -4.97 38.50
N ILE A 51 25.72 -3.71 38.11
CA ILE A 51 26.64 -2.78 38.75
C ILE A 51 26.01 -2.62 40.13
N ASN A 52 26.27 -3.60 41.00
CA ASN A 52 25.74 -3.64 42.35
C ASN A 52 26.17 -2.33 42.96
N HIS A 53 25.19 -1.48 43.22
CA HIS A 53 25.33 -0.09 43.63
C HIS A 53 26.09 0.08 44.95
N ARG A 54 26.63 -0.99 45.53
CA ARG A 54 27.08 -1.02 46.92
C ARG A 54 28.59 -1.05 47.13
N ASP A 55 29.44 -1.63 46.27
CA ASP A 55 30.83 -1.88 46.71
C ASP A 55 31.97 -1.72 45.67
N HIS A 56 31.75 -1.02 44.55
CA HIS A 56 32.80 -0.86 43.53
C HIS A 56 33.38 0.55 43.46
N SER A 57 34.71 0.64 43.68
CA SER A 57 35.53 1.84 43.49
C SER A 57 35.20 2.56 42.18
N ILE A 58 35.22 3.89 42.19
CA ILE A 58 34.85 4.76 41.03
C ILE A 58 35.60 4.33 39.76
N ARG A 59 36.88 3.98 39.88
CA ARG A 59 37.71 3.49 38.77
C ARG A 59 37.20 2.19 38.17
N ALA A 60 36.78 1.24 39.01
CA ALA A 60 36.23 -0.04 38.55
C ALA A 60 34.88 0.15 37.82
N ARG A 61 34.08 1.13 38.25
CA ARG A 61 32.82 1.47 37.56
C ARG A 61 33.05 2.17 36.23
N LEU A 62 34.07 3.03 36.11
CA LEU A 62 34.45 3.64 34.84
C LEU A 62 34.98 2.61 33.84
N SER A 63 35.87 1.70 34.26
CA SER A 63 36.36 0.64 33.38
C SER A 63 35.25 -0.31 32.92
N ALA A 64 34.24 -0.55 33.77
CA ALA A 64 33.07 -1.33 33.40
C ALA A 64 32.20 -0.61 32.35
N LEU A 65 32.02 0.71 32.47
CA LEU A 65 31.30 1.52 31.49
C LEU A 65 32.05 1.60 30.16
N GLU A 66 33.37 1.72 30.19
CA GLU A 66 34.22 1.72 29.00
C GLU A 66 34.15 0.37 28.28
N ALA A 67 34.23 -0.74 29.02
CA ALA A 67 34.07 -2.08 28.44
C ALA A 67 32.67 -2.29 27.85
N ALA A 68 31.62 -1.74 28.47
CA ALA A 68 30.25 -1.79 27.95
C ALA A 68 30.10 -0.95 26.67
N LEU A 69 30.68 0.25 26.61
CA LEU A 69 30.70 1.09 25.42
C LEU A 69 31.48 0.44 24.27
N ALA A 70 32.65 -0.14 24.55
CA ALA A 70 33.44 -0.86 23.56
C ALA A 70 32.67 -2.06 22.96
N ARG A 71 31.92 -2.79 23.79
CA ARG A 71 31.03 -3.87 23.33
C ARG A 71 29.89 -3.34 22.45
N LEU A 72 29.28 -2.21 22.82
CA LEU A 72 28.21 -1.58 22.03
C LEU A 72 28.72 -1.06 20.68
N ALA A 73 29.93 -0.48 20.66
CA ALA A 73 30.60 -0.03 19.46
C ALA A 73 30.88 -1.20 18.50
N ASN A 74 31.34 -2.34 19.01
CA ASN A 74 31.58 -3.53 18.18
C ASN A 74 30.29 -4.15 17.62
N HIS A 75 29.17 -4.03 18.35
CA HIS A 75 27.89 -4.58 17.93
C HIS A 75 27.16 -3.70 16.92
N SER A 76 27.38 -2.39 16.94
CA SER A 76 26.62 -1.44 16.13
C SER A 76 27.52 -0.52 15.30
N LYS A 77 27.45 -0.72 13.98
CA LYS A 77 28.09 0.14 12.97
C LYS A 77 27.88 1.65 13.21
N PRO A 78 26.66 2.15 13.49
CA PRO A 78 26.48 3.59 13.69
C PRO A 78 27.21 4.13 14.93
N VAL A 79 27.34 3.35 16.02
CA VAL A 79 28.08 3.80 17.21
C VAL A 79 29.58 3.78 16.92
N HIS A 80 30.07 2.77 16.20
CA HIS A 80 31.46 2.73 15.74
C HIS A 80 31.80 3.95 14.85
N ASP A 81 30.93 4.25 13.89
CA ASP A 81 31.10 5.37 12.97
C ASP A 81 31.08 6.70 13.73
N LEU A 82 30.16 6.90 14.68
CA LEU A 82 30.13 8.11 15.52
C LEU A 82 31.37 8.26 16.41
N LEU A 83 31.88 7.18 16.99
CA LEU A 83 33.10 7.23 17.80
C LEU A 83 34.33 7.54 16.93
N SER A 84 34.40 6.99 15.72
CA SER A 84 35.44 7.31 14.75
C SER A 84 35.37 8.77 14.30
N LEU A 85 34.15 9.28 14.05
CA LEU A 85 33.89 10.67 13.67
C LEU A 85 34.28 11.63 14.81
N HIS A 86 33.95 11.27 16.05
CA HIS A 86 34.33 12.03 17.24
C HIS A 86 35.85 12.07 17.43
N ALA A 87 36.56 10.96 17.15
CA ALA A 87 38.01 10.92 17.22
C ALA A 87 38.69 11.74 16.11
N LEU A 88 38.11 11.76 14.91
CA LEU A 88 38.63 12.48 13.74
C LEU A 88 38.30 13.98 13.79
N TYR A 89 37.12 14.34 14.30
CA TYR A 89 36.59 15.69 14.28
C TYR A 89 35.90 16.06 15.60
N PRO A 90 36.69 16.31 16.67
CA PRO A 90 36.14 16.70 17.97
C PRO A 90 35.39 18.04 17.89
N GLU A 91 35.78 18.94 16.98
CA GLU A 91 35.17 20.27 16.79
C GLU A 91 33.68 20.21 16.40
N ILE A 92 33.23 19.18 15.68
CA ILE A 92 31.84 19.07 15.22
C ILE A 92 30.88 18.88 16.41
N PHE A 93 31.35 18.28 17.50
CA PHE A 93 30.52 17.93 18.65
C PHE A 93 30.56 18.96 19.78
N ILE A 94 31.45 19.96 19.71
CA ILE A 94 31.51 21.06 20.69
C ILE A 94 30.32 22.00 20.52
N ASP A 95 29.87 22.24 19.28
CA ASP A 95 28.73 23.11 18.96
C ASP A 95 27.36 22.51 19.35
N ILE A 96 27.30 21.21 19.62
CA ILE A 96 26.06 20.49 19.96
C ILE A 96 25.83 20.44 21.48
N LEU A 97 26.76 20.98 22.29
CA LEU A 97 26.47 21.24 23.69
C LEU A 97 25.31 22.25 23.73
N PRO A 98 24.21 21.99 24.47
CA PRO A 98 23.11 22.93 24.53
C PRO A 98 23.65 24.24 25.11
N SER A 99 23.79 25.24 24.23
CA SER A 99 24.03 26.61 24.61
C SER A 99 22.88 27.04 25.52
N SER A 100 23.07 26.85 26.83
CA SER A 100 22.28 27.46 27.87
C SER A 100 22.59 28.97 27.99
N GLN A 101 23.38 29.55 27.09
CA GLN A 101 23.69 30.97 27.09
C GLN A 101 23.77 31.50 25.66
N SER A 102 22.69 32.18 25.28
CA SER A 102 22.60 33.09 24.13
C SER A 102 22.62 32.42 22.75
N PRO A 103 21.68 32.76 21.84
CA PRO A 103 21.88 32.48 20.43
C PRO A 103 23.17 33.16 19.95
N PRO A 104 23.86 32.64 18.92
CA PRO A 104 25.00 33.31 18.33
C PRO A 104 24.53 34.66 17.79
N SER A 105 24.79 35.74 18.52
CA SER A 105 24.60 37.11 18.04
C SER A 105 25.74 37.45 17.08
N GLY A 106 25.84 36.68 16.00
CA GLY A 106 26.77 36.91 14.90
C GLY A 106 26.19 37.97 13.97
N GLY A 107 26.79 39.16 13.99
CA GLY A 107 26.85 40.12 12.88
C GLY A 107 25.61 40.96 12.52
N LEU A 108 24.39 40.53 12.83
CA LEU A 108 23.20 41.24 12.33
C LEU A 108 22.75 42.37 13.26
N THR A 109 22.64 43.58 12.70
CA THR A 109 22.09 44.76 13.35
C THR A 109 20.61 44.55 13.72
N VAL A 110 20.10 45.32 14.69
CA VAL A 110 18.69 45.21 15.15
C VAL A 110 17.71 45.46 13.99
N GLU A 111 18.07 46.33 13.07
CA GLU A 111 17.29 46.67 11.89
C GLU A 111 17.23 45.53 10.87
N GLU A 112 18.35 44.84 10.63
CA GLU A 112 18.40 43.65 9.77
C GLU A 112 17.57 42.49 10.35
N LYS A 113 17.61 42.30 11.68
CA LYS A 113 16.77 41.31 12.36
C LYS A 113 15.29 41.63 12.22
N ALA A 114 14.90 42.90 12.36
CA ALA A 114 13.51 43.33 12.16
C ALA A 114 13.06 43.12 10.71
N SER A 115 13.92 43.40 9.73
CA SER A 115 13.68 43.15 8.30
C SER A 115 13.48 41.65 8.00
N ILE A 116 14.34 40.80 8.55
CA ILE A 116 14.24 39.34 8.41
C ILE A 116 12.93 38.84 9.03
N VAL A 117 12.60 39.26 10.26
CA VAL A 117 11.36 38.86 10.94
C VAL A 117 10.14 39.32 10.16
N LEU A 118 10.15 40.55 9.62
CA LEU A 118 9.05 41.07 8.82
C LEU A 118 8.89 40.29 7.50
N SER A 119 10.00 39.89 6.88
CA SER A 119 9.98 39.07 5.66
C SER A 119 9.51 37.64 5.90
N ALA A 120 9.81 37.06 7.07
CA ALA A 120 9.44 35.70 7.45
C ALA A 120 8.03 35.61 8.05
N ALA A 121 7.49 36.70 8.60
CA ALA A 121 6.16 36.76 9.22
C ALA A 121 5.02 36.16 8.37
N PRO A 122 4.87 36.48 7.06
CA PRO A 122 3.80 35.90 6.24
C PRO A 122 3.98 34.39 6.01
N GLN A 123 5.23 33.90 5.95
CA GLN A 123 5.49 32.46 5.83
C GLN A 123 5.12 31.72 7.12
N VAL A 124 5.44 32.30 8.29
CA VAL A 124 5.05 31.75 9.58
C VAL A 124 3.54 31.72 9.73
N GLN A 125 2.84 32.79 9.33
CA GLN A 125 1.37 32.82 9.35
C GLN A 125 0.78 31.78 8.40
N GLY A 126 1.31 31.64 7.17
CA GLY A 126 0.87 30.63 6.22
C GLY A 126 1.05 29.20 6.71
N VAL A 127 2.22 28.88 7.28
CA VAL A 127 2.50 27.56 7.87
C VAL A 127 1.64 27.32 9.10
N THR A 128 1.40 28.35 9.93
CA THR A 128 0.51 28.22 11.10
C THR A 128 -0.92 27.92 10.65
N SER A 129 -1.43 28.60 9.62
CA SER A 129 -2.74 28.30 9.05
C SER A 129 -2.82 26.87 8.49
N GLN A 130 -1.75 26.39 7.84
CA GLN A 130 -1.68 25.01 7.36
C GLN A 130 -1.67 24.00 8.52
N LEU A 131 -0.90 24.24 9.58
CA LEU A 131 -0.86 23.36 10.76
C LEU A 131 -2.17 23.36 11.54
N VAL A 132 -2.83 24.51 11.66
CA VAL A 132 -4.18 24.61 12.24
C VAL A 132 -5.17 23.85 11.36
N SER A 133 -5.11 24.01 10.05
CA SER A 133 -5.94 23.25 9.12
C SER A 133 -5.69 21.74 9.20
N LEU A 134 -4.44 21.30 9.38
CA LEU A 134 -4.11 19.87 9.56
C LEU A 134 -4.57 19.34 10.91
N ARG A 135 -4.58 20.18 11.95
CA ARG A 135 -5.12 19.83 13.27
C ARG A 135 -6.63 19.60 13.22
N ASP A 136 -7.33 20.31 12.33
CA ASP A 136 -8.78 20.15 12.13
C ASP A 136 -9.12 18.91 11.28
N ILE A 137 -8.13 18.26 10.65
CA ILE A 137 -8.32 16.94 10.07
C ILE A 137 -8.33 15.92 11.22
N SER A 138 -9.52 15.56 11.67
CA SER A 138 -9.70 14.44 12.58
C SER A 138 -9.09 13.19 11.94
N VAL A 139 -8.01 12.69 12.55
CA VAL A 139 -7.52 11.34 12.26
C VAL A 139 -8.71 10.40 12.48
N PRO A 140 -9.09 9.57 11.49
CA PRO A 140 -10.26 8.71 11.61
C PRO A 140 -10.16 7.88 12.89
N GLU A 141 -11.27 7.81 13.62
CA GLU A 141 -11.37 7.17 14.92
C GLU A 141 -10.75 5.76 14.86
N VAL A 142 -9.90 5.44 15.84
CA VAL A 142 -9.13 4.19 15.87
C VAL A 142 -10.07 2.98 15.80
N ASP A 143 -11.27 3.10 16.38
CA ASP A 143 -12.31 2.07 16.34
C ASP A 143 -12.82 1.77 14.92
N VAL A 144 -12.92 2.78 14.05
CA VAL A 144 -13.29 2.59 12.64
C VAL A 144 -12.16 1.88 11.89
N SER A 145 -10.92 2.25 12.20
CA SER A 145 -9.74 1.61 11.59
C SER A 145 -9.61 0.15 12.03
N ILE A 146 -9.88 -0.17 13.29
CA ILE A 146 -9.91 -1.55 13.80
C ILE A 146 -11.01 -2.36 13.12
N LYS A 147 -12.22 -1.80 12.98
CA LYS A 147 -13.33 -2.45 12.25
C LYS A 147 -12.98 -2.71 10.79
N LEU A 148 -12.23 -1.81 10.14
CA LEU A 148 -11.76 -2.02 8.76
C LEU A 148 -10.82 -3.23 8.68
N ILE A 149 -9.89 -3.35 9.62
CA ILE A 149 -8.96 -4.48 9.70
C ILE A 149 -9.71 -5.79 9.96
N GLU A 150 -10.76 -5.77 10.79
CA GLU A 150 -11.61 -6.93 11.04
C GLU A 150 -12.40 -7.37 9.78
N LEU A 151 -12.74 -6.43 8.88
CA LEU A 151 -13.43 -6.74 7.63
C LEU A 151 -12.52 -7.34 6.55
N GLN A 152 -11.22 -7.13 6.62
CA GLN A 152 -10.24 -7.67 5.67
C GLN A 152 -10.40 -9.18 5.39
N PRO A 153 -10.47 -10.08 6.40
CA PRO A 153 -10.64 -11.52 6.14
C PRO A 153 -11.98 -11.87 5.49
N ARG A 154 -13.02 -11.04 5.64
CA ARG A 154 -14.29 -11.24 4.94
C ARG A 154 -14.15 -10.89 3.46
N ILE A 155 -13.45 -9.80 3.16
CA ILE A 155 -13.15 -9.39 1.79
C ILE A 155 -12.32 -10.46 1.09
N ASP A 156 -11.28 -10.98 1.74
CA ASP A 156 -10.42 -12.02 1.15
C ASP A 156 -11.21 -13.29 0.82
N LYS A 157 -12.13 -13.71 1.70
CA LYS A 157 -13.03 -14.85 1.44
C LYS A 157 -13.93 -14.59 0.23
N LEU A 158 -14.50 -13.39 0.12
CA LEU A 158 -15.37 -13.03 -1.00
C LEU A 158 -14.59 -12.98 -2.32
N VAL A 159 -13.35 -12.49 -2.31
CA VAL A 159 -12.49 -12.47 -3.50
C VAL A 159 -12.23 -13.89 -4.01
N VAL A 160 -11.91 -14.82 -3.11
CA VAL A 160 -11.72 -16.25 -3.48
C VAL A 160 -13.02 -16.83 -4.05
N MET A 161 -14.17 -16.57 -3.41
CA MET A 161 -15.46 -17.04 -3.93
C MET A 161 -15.77 -16.44 -5.31
N GLN A 162 -15.48 -15.15 -5.51
CA GLN A 162 -15.68 -14.47 -6.79
C GLN A 162 -14.80 -15.06 -7.88
N GLU A 163 -13.56 -15.44 -7.57
CA GLU A 163 -12.68 -16.09 -8.53
C GLU A 163 -13.21 -17.46 -8.95
N VAL A 164 -13.67 -18.27 -7.99
CA VAL A 164 -14.29 -19.59 -8.26
C VAL A 164 -15.54 -19.43 -9.13
N GLN A 165 -16.45 -18.51 -8.74
CA GLN A 165 -17.65 -18.22 -9.52
C GLN A 165 -17.31 -17.71 -10.92
N GLY A 166 -16.28 -16.88 -11.07
CA GLY A 166 -15.81 -16.38 -12.36
C GLY A 166 -15.38 -17.51 -13.29
N ARG A 167 -14.67 -18.52 -12.77
CA ARG A 167 -14.27 -19.71 -13.53
C ARG A 167 -15.47 -20.56 -13.94
N GLU A 168 -16.41 -20.80 -13.02
CA GLU A 168 -17.63 -21.56 -13.30
C GLU A 168 -18.50 -20.87 -14.35
N MET A 169 -18.70 -19.55 -14.23
CA MET A 169 -19.44 -18.76 -15.22
C MET A 169 -18.77 -18.79 -16.59
N ALA A 170 -17.44 -18.69 -16.65
CA ALA A 170 -16.71 -18.78 -17.91
C ALA A 170 -16.89 -20.16 -18.56
N GLU A 171 -16.85 -21.23 -17.76
CA GLU A 171 -17.09 -22.58 -18.26
C GLU A 171 -18.53 -22.77 -18.75
N LEU A 172 -19.52 -22.34 -17.97
CA LEU A 172 -20.93 -22.41 -18.34
C LEU A 172 -21.21 -21.63 -19.62
N ARG A 173 -20.65 -20.42 -19.77
CA ARG A 173 -20.72 -19.63 -21.01
C ARG A 173 -20.12 -20.36 -22.19
N ARG A 174 -18.95 -21.00 -22.00
CA ARG A 174 -18.32 -21.80 -23.07
C ARG A 174 -19.21 -22.97 -23.48
N ARG A 175 -19.84 -23.66 -22.51
CA ARG A 175 -20.76 -24.77 -22.79
C ARG A 175 -22.04 -24.28 -23.47
N SER A 176 -22.62 -23.17 -23.02
CA SER A 176 -23.84 -22.62 -23.63
C SER A 176 -23.59 -22.12 -25.05
N LEU A 177 -22.44 -21.48 -25.31
CA LEU A 177 -22.05 -21.06 -26.65
C LEU A 177 -21.93 -22.25 -27.60
N LYS A 178 -21.30 -23.36 -27.17
CA LYS A 178 -21.22 -24.57 -27.99
C LYS A 178 -22.58 -25.18 -28.32
N VAL A 179 -23.51 -25.16 -27.35
CA VAL A 179 -24.88 -25.65 -27.60
C VAL A 179 -25.62 -24.72 -28.56
N LEU A 180 -25.45 -23.40 -28.41
CA LEU A 180 -26.06 -22.41 -29.29
C LEU A 180 -25.51 -22.51 -30.72
N GLU A 181 -24.19 -22.64 -30.87
CA GLU A 181 -23.51 -22.88 -32.14
C GLU A 181 -24.06 -24.12 -32.82
N ARG A 182 -24.12 -25.25 -32.10
CA ARG A 182 -24.68 -26.50 -32.64
C ARG A 182 -26.15 -26.36 -33.02
N TRP A 183 -26.94 -25.64 -32.24
CA TRP A 183 -28.34 -25.39 -32.54
C TRP A 183 -28.50 -24.49 -33.77
N TYR A 184 -27.62 -23.50 -33.95
CA TYR A 184 -27.63 -22.64 -35.12
C TYR A 184 -27.28 -23.42 -36.40
N GLU A 185 -26.17 -24.17 -36.39
CA GLU A 185 -25.72 -25.00 -37.52
C GLU A 185 -26.79 -26.04 -37.92
N VAL A 186 -27.30 -26.81 -36.97
CA VAL A 186 -28.22 -27.91 -37.31
C VAL A 186 -29.65 -27.43 -37.43
N GLY A 187 -30.09 -26.61 -36.49
CA GLY A 187 -31.48 -26.23 -36.34
C GLY A 187 -31.88 -25.08 -37.26
N VAL A 188 -31.03 -24.07 -37.41
CA VAL A 188 -31.35 -22.91 -38.25
C VAL A 188 -30.86 -23.12 -39.67
N GLU A 189 -29.58 -23.38 -39.85
CA GLU A 189 -28.98 -23.52 -41.18
C GLU A 189 -29.47 -24.78 -41.89
N GLY A 190 -29.46 -25.93 -41.22
CA GLY A 190 -30.00 -27.17 -41.80
C GLY A 190 -31.49 -27.10 -42.20
N VAL A 191 -32.31 -26.43 -41.38
CA VAL A 191 -33.73 -26.21 -41.73
C VAL A 191 -33.88 -25.21 -42.88
N ASN A 192 -33.05 -24.16 -42.91
CA ASN A 192 -33.04 -23.19 -43.99
C ASN A 192 -32.63 -23.83 -45.33
N GLU A 193 -31.64 -24.72 -45.35
CA GLU A 193 -31.28 -25.51 -46.54
C GLU A 193 -32.44 -26.37 -47.03
N CYS A 194 -33.14 -27.05 -46.11
CA CYS A 194 -34.31 -27.85 -46.45
C CYS A 194 -35.44 -27.00 -47.05
N PHE A 195 -35.72 -25.84 -46.45
CA PHE A 195 -36.71 -24.90 -46.98
C PHE A 195 -36.31 -24.35 -48.34
N ALA A 196 -35.02 -24.05 -48.56
CA ALA A 196 -34.52 -23.58 -49.85
C ALA A 196 -34.67 -24.66 -50.94
N GLU A 197 -34.39 -25.93 -50.64
CA GLU A 197 -34.63 -27.03 -51.58
C GLU A 197 -36.12 -27.18 -51.91
N TRP A 198 -36.98 -27.09 -50.89
CA TRP A 198 -38.43 -27.15 -51.09
C TRP A 198 -38.94 -25.98 -51.92
N ASP A 199 -38.47 -24.76 -51.68
CA ASP A 199 -38.84 -23.58 -52.47
C ASP A 199 -38.37 -23.72 -53.92
N GLU A 200 -37.17 -24.26 -54.17
CA GLU A 200 -36.70 -24.53 -55.52
C GLU A 200 -37.59 -25.55 -56.25
N ARG A 201 -37.98 -26.63 -55.56
CA ARG A 201 -38.86 -27.68 -56.09
C ARG A 201 -40.27 -27.15 -56.36
N VAL A 202 -40.84 -26.40 -55.42
CA VAL A 202 -42.14 -25.74 -55.59
C VAL A 202 -42.08 -24.75 -56.74
N GLY A 203 -41.02 -23.95 -56.84
CA GLY A 203 -40.79 -23.04 -57.96
C GLY A 203 -40.65 -23.75 -59.31
N LYS A 204 -40.01 -24.93 -59.36
CA LYS A 204 -39.99 -25.79 -60.57
C LYS A 204 -41.39 -26.25 -60.95
N CYS A 205 -42.18 -26.73 -59.97
CA CYS A 205 -43.56 -27.16 -60.20
C CYS A 205 -44.45 -25.99 -60.67
N ASP A 206 -44.36 -24.83 -60.02
CA ASP A 206 -45.10 -23.61 -60.36
C ASP A 206 -44.79 -23.14 -61.78
N ARG A 207 -43.52 -23.17 -62.21
CA ARG A 207 -43.14 -22.90 -63.61
C ARG A 207 -43.79 -23.87 -64.60
N VAL A 208 -43.90 -25.16 -64.26
CA VAL A 208 -44.55 -26.16 -65.12
C VAL A 208 -46.06 -25.93 -65.18
N VAL A 209 -46.69 -25.63 -64.04
CA VAL A 209 -48.12 -25.31 -63.97
C VAL A 209 -48.43 -24.07 -64.81
N ARG A 210 -47.69 -22.97 -64.61
CA ARG A 210 -47.86 -21.75 -65.42
C ARG A 210 -47.69 -21.99 -66.92
N ARG A 211 -46.73 -22.83 -67.33
CA ARG A 211 -46.55 -23.18 -68.75
C ARG A 211 -47.80 -23.87 -69.30
N ARG A 212 -48.33 -24.87 -68.58
CA ARG A 212 -49.55 -25.59 -68.98
C ARG A 212 -50.79 -24.70 -68.98
N GLU A 213 -50.89 -23.78 -68.03
CA GLU A 213 -51.98 -22.79 -67.99
C GLU A 213 -51.93 -21.85 -69.20
N VAL A 214 -50.74 -21.41 -69.61
CA VAL A 214 -50.56 -20.61 -70.83
C VAL A 214 -50.90 -21.41 -72.09
N GLU A 215 -50.47 -22.67 -72.19
CA GLU A 215 -50.81 -23.58 -73.29
C GLU A 215 -52.34 -23.77 -73.38
N MET A 216 -53.01 -24.14 -72.28
CA MET A 216 -54.48 -24.27 -72.25
C MET A 216 -55.22 -22.98 -72.61
N LYS A 217 -54.71 -21.82 -72.19
CA LYS A 217 -55.34 -20.53 -72.48
C LYS A 217 -55.09 -20.08 -73.92
N GLY A 218 -53.98 -20.51 -74.54
CA GLY A 218 -53.70 -20.35 -75.96
C GLY A 218 -54.65 -21.20 -76.83
N ASP A 219 -54.79 -22.48 -76.51
CA ASP A 219 -55.70 -23.41 -77.22
C ASP A 219 -57.18 -22.98 -77.07
N GLY A 220 -57.55 -22.43 -75.90
CA GLY A 220 -58.89 -21.88 -75.66
C GLY A 220 -59.17 -20.57 -76.41
N ASN A 221 -58.13 -19.79 -76.76
CA ASN A 221 -58.29 -18.54 -77.51
C ASN A 221 -58.34 -18.77 -79.03
N GLU A 222 -57.67 -19.81 -79.54
CA GLU A 222 -57.84 -20.27 -80.94
C GLU A 222 -59.21 -20.94 -81.16
N SER A 223 -59.76 -21.59 -80.15
CA SER A 223 -61.12 -22.17 -80.18
C SER A 223 -62.25 -21.13 -80.03
N GLY A 224 -61.93 -19.92 -79.55
CA GLY A 224 -62.89 -18.82 -79.31
C GLY A 224 -62.88 -17.72 -80.38
N SER A 225 -61.91 -17.71 -81.30
CA SER A 225 -61.81 -16.70 -82.38
C SER A 225 -62.46 -17.16 -83.70
N GLY A 226 -63.12 -18.33 -83.72
CA GLY A 226 -63.80 -18.89 -84.89
C GLY A 226 -65.34 -18.79 -84.90
N SER A 227 -65.96 -18.07 -83.94
CA SER A 227 -67.42 -17.96 -83.83
C SER A 227 -67.90 -16.50 -83.80
N GLY A 228 -67.46 -15.71 -84.77
CA GLY A 228 -67.81 -14.30 -84.86
C GLY A 228 -67.68 -13.71 -86.26
N GLU A 229 -68.03 -14.47 -87.30
CA GLU A 229 -68.23 -13.95 -88.66
C GLU A 229 -69.10 -14.94 -89.45
N GLU A 230 -70.41 -14.92 -89.24
CA GLU A 230 -71.40 -15.22 -90.28
C GLU A 230 -72.82 -14.85 -89.83
N GLU A 231 -73.51 -14.12 -90.72
CA GLU A 231 -74.94 -13.78 -90.80
C GLU A 231 -75.44 -12.42 -90.25
N GLY A 232 -75.84 -11.56 -91.20
CA GLY A 232 -77.11 -10.82 -91.14
C GLY A 232 -77.06 -9.34 -90.88
#